data_AF-A0A067CE43-F1
#
_entry.id   AF-A0A067CE43-F1
#
_cell.length_a   1.000
_cell.length_b   1.000
_cell.length_c   1.000
_cell.angle_alpha   90.00
_cell.angle_beta   90.00
_cell.angle_gamma   90.00
#
_symmetry.space_group_name_H-M   'P 1'
#
loop_
_entity.id
_entity.type
_entity.pdbx_description
1 polymer ?
#
loop_
_entity_poly.entity_id
_entity_poly.type
_entity_poly.pdbx_seq_one_letter_code
_entity_poly.pdbx_strand_id
1 'polypeptide(L)'
;MAARNIIRFLKKAEVSFSSFDTRASGACEFHRQLSASKTKALNPKCELIYTSTLHTKSEPTIELLFINDKKEKMVVPGRSIKDIFNDVDYFCSQIESELEAQGKSMD
;
A
#
# COMPACT_ATOMS: atom_id res chain seq x y z
N MET A 1 17.66 -2.18 4.20
CA MET A 1 16.56 -1.57 3.40
C MET A 1 15.91 -0.52 4.26
N ALA A 2 16.10 0.76 3.95
CA ALA A 2 15.53 1.83 4.74
C ALA A 2 14.01 1.88 4.48
N ALA A 3 13.21 1.74 5.53
CA ALA A 3 11.74 1.89 5.48
C ALA A 3 11.26 3.28 4.98
N ARG A 4 12.17 4.16 4.57
CA ARG A 4 11.91 5.54 4.12
C ARG A 4 11.28 5.64 2.72
N ASN A 5 11.39 4.61 1.87
CA ASN A 5 11.01 4.75 0.45
C ASN A 5 9.70 4.05 0.04
N ILE A 6 9.11 3.22 0.90
CA ILE A 6 8.04 2.31 0.48
C ILE A 6 6.70 3.03 0.24
N ILE A 7 6.50 4.20 0.82
CA ILE A 7 5.20 4.91 0.73
C ILE A 7 5.32 6.35 0.21
N ARG A 8 6.50 6.76 -0.23
CA ARG A 8 6.79 8.17 -0.58
C ARG A 8 5.93 8.71 -1.73
N PHE A 9 5.55 7.84 -2.67
CA PHE A 9 4.73 8.20 -3.83
C PHE A 9 3.26 7.83 -3.69
N LEU A 10 2.87 7.33 -2.52
CA LEU A 10 1.50 6.88 -2.28
C LEU A 10 0.61 8.08 -1.94
N LYS A 11 -0.43 8.29 -2.75
CA LYS A 11 -1.46 9.31 -2.53
C LYS A 11 -2.59 8.77 -1.66
N LYS A 12 -3.02 7.53 -1.91
CA LYS A 12 -4.04 6.83 -1.11
C LYS A 12 -3.79 5.32 -1.09
N ALA A 13 -4.04 4.69 0.05
CA ALA A 13 -4.14 3.24 0.21
C ALA A 13 -5.53 2.88 0.75
N GLU A 14 -6.23 2.00 0.07
CA GLU A 14 -7.51 1.44 0.50
C GLU A 14 -7.35 -0.06 0.76
N VAL A 15 -7.51 -0.45 2.01
CA VAL A 15 -7.30 -1.82 2.47
C VAL A 15 -8.65 -2.41 2.84
N SER A 16 -9.00 -3.51 2.20
CA SER A 16 -10.32 -4.12 2.32
C SER A 16 -10.19 -5.58 2.78
N PHE A 17 -10.72 -5.90 3.95
CA PHE A 17 -10.74 -7.28 4.46
C PHE A 17 -11.75 -7.49 5.58
N SER A 18 -12.14 -8.75 5.78
CA SER A 18 -12.91 -9.17 6.94
C SER A 18 -12.00 -9.48 8.12
N SER A 19 -12.31 -8.95 9.30
CA SER A 19 -11.56 -9.24 10.54
C SER A 19 -11.65 -10.71 10.96
N PHE A 20 -12.60 -11.47 10.40
CA PHE A 20 -12.76 -12.90 10.64
C PHE A 20 -12.08 -13.78 9.58
N ASP A 21 -11.54 -13.20 8.49
CA ASP A 21 -10.79 -13.96 7.49
C ASP A 21 -9.34 -14.16 7.92
N THR A 22 -8.96 -15.40 8.24
CA THR A 22 -7.59 -15.76 8.66
C THR A 22 -6.56 -15.54 7.55
N ARG A 23 -6.99 -15.51 6.29
CA ARG A 23 -6.15 -15.22 5.13
C ARG A 23 -5.86 -13.72 5.00
N ALA A 24 -6.53 -12.86 5.75
CA ALA A 24 -6.34 -11.41 5.71
C ALA A 24 -5.16 -10.92 6.58
N SER A 25 -4.38 -11.81 7.20
CA SER A 25 -3.29 -11.43 8.12
C SER A 25 -2.30 -10.44 7.50
N GLY A 26 -1.90 -10.64 6.24
CA GLY A 26 -1.04 -9.71 5.50
C GLY A 26 -1.68 -8.34 5.28
N ALA A 27 -2.94 -8.29 4.85
CA ALA A 27 -3.68 -7.03 4.65
C ALA A 27 -3.87 -6.26 5.97
N CYS A 28 -4.21 -6.97 7.03
CA CYS A 28 -4.37 -6.40 8.37
C CYS A 28 -3.06 -5.78 8.87
N GLU A 29 -1.95 -6.51 8.74
CA GLU A 29 -0.64 -6.02 9.14
C GLU A 29 -0.17 -4.83 8.29
N PHE A 30 -0.45 -4.86 6.98
CA PHE A 30 -0.17 -3.74 6.08
C PHE A 30 -0.90 -2.47 6.51
N HIS A 31 -2.22 -2.57 6.77
CA HIS A 31 -3.00 -1.46 7.32
C HIS A 31 -2.42 -0.98 8.66
N ARG A 32 -2.08 -1.90 9.57
CA ARG A 32 -1.49 -1.57 10.87
C ARG A 32 -0.20 -0.76 10.72
N GLN A 33 0.72 -1.20 9.86
CA GLN A 33 1.99 -0.52 9.64
C GLN A 33 1.82 0.85 8.96
N LEU A 34 0.90 0.99 8.00
CA LEU A 34 0.57 2.29 7.40
C LEU A 34 -0.08 3.25 8.38
N SER A 35 -0.91 2.73 9.29
CA SER A 35 -1.58 3.55 10.30
C SER A 35 -0.63 4.05 11.41
N ALA A 36 0.53 3.41 11.57
CA ALA A 36 1.49 3.72 12.63
C ALA A 36 2.06 5.14 12.48
N SER A 37 2.20 5.85 13.60
CA SER A 37 2.63 7.26 13.60
C SER A 37 3.98 7.49 12.91
N LYS A 38 4.91 6.54 13.02
CA LYS A 38 6.22 6.60 12.34
C LYS A 38 6.07 6.61 10.83
N THR A 39 5.18 5.77 10.31
CA THR A 39 4.91 5.65 8.87
C THR A 39 4.14 6.86 8.36
N LYS A 40 3.11 7.30 9.09
CA LYS A 40 2.38 8.55 8.78
C LYS A 40 3.30 9.78 8.74
N ALA A 41 4.31 9.84 9.60
CA ALA A 41 5.28 10.94 9.60
C ALA A 41 6.13 10.98 8.32
N LEU A 42 6.34 9.84 7.64
CA LEU A 42 7.09 9.78 6.38
C LEU A 42 6.27 10.28 5.18
N ASN A 43 4.96 10.03 5.17
CA ASN A 43 4.05 10.56 4.17
C ASN A 43 2.72 10.97 4.81
N PRO A 44 2.65 12.19 5.38
CA PRO A 44 1.45 12.65 6.07
C PRO A 44 0.28 12.95 5.12
N LYS A 45 0.53 13.03 3.81
CA LYS A 45 -0.49 13.29 2.79
C LYS A 45 -1.15 12.01 2.25
N CYS A 46 -0.59 10.84 2.57
CA CYS A 46 -1.19 9.58 2.17
C CYS A 46 -2.49 9.35 2.94
N GLU A 47 -3.60 9.25 2.21
CA GLU A 47 -4.88 8.85 2.78
C GLU A 47 -4.89 7.33 2.98
N LEU A 48 -5.23 6.86 4.18
CA LEU A 48 -5.38 5.44 4.49
C LEU A 48 -6.85 5.15 4.83
N ILE A 49 -7.48 4.29 4.03
CA ILE A 49 -8.86 3.87 4.22
C ILE A 49 -8.91 2.37 4.53
N TYR A 50 -9.72 2.01 5.53
CA TYR A 50 -10.06 0.63 5.82
C TYR A 50 -11.53 0.37 5.50
N THR A 51 -11.78 -0.66 4.70
CA THR A 51 -13.12 -1.13 4.35
C THR A 51 -13.31 -2.54 4.90
N SER A 52 -14.23 -2.70 5.86
CA SER A 52 -14.55 -4.04 6.39
C SER A 52 -15.40 -4.81 5.38
N THR A 53 -15.03 -6.05 5.08
CA THR A 53 -15.81 -6.93 4.20
C THR A 53 -16.48 -8.05 4.97
N LEU A 54 -17.57 -8.58 4.41
CA LEU A 54 -18.22 -9.77 4.94
C LEU A 54 -17.33 -10.99 4.73
N HIS A 55 -17.17 -11.81 5.77
CA HIS A 55 -16.46 -13.07 5.72
C HIS A 55 -17.02 -13.95 4.59
N THR A 56 -16.14 -14.66 3.87
CA THR A 56 -16.42 -15.54 2.70
C THR A 56 -16.98 -14.87 1.43
N LYS A 57 -17.33 -13.58 1.44
CA LYS A 57 -17.87 -12.90 0.24
C LYS A 57 -16.82 -12.19 -0.61
N SER A 58 -15.68 -11.83 -0.02
CA SER A 58 -14.67 -11.04 -0.71
C SER A 58 -13.28 -11.39 -0.22
N GLU A 59 -12.37 -11.55 -1.17
CA GLU A 59 -10.96 -11.75 -0.87
C GLU A 59 -10.36 -10.47 -0.29
N PRO A 60 -9.35 -10.56 0.61
CA PRO A 60 -8.61 -9.39 1.07
C PRO A 60 -7.96 -8.65 -0.10
N THR A 61 -8.12 -7.33 -0.18
CA THR A 61 -7.52 -6.50 -1.24
C THR A 61 -6.83 -5.26 -0.69
N ILE A 62 -5.83 -4.79 -1.43
CA ILE A 62 -5.16 -3.51 -1.23
C ILE A 62 -5.19 -2.77 -2.56
N GLU A 63 -5.79 -1.57 -2.56
CA GLU A 63 -5.80 -0.66 -3.70
C GLU A 63 -4.90 0.53 -3.39
N LEU A 64 -3.94 0.80 -4.27
CA LEU A 64 -2.95 1.86 -4.16
C LEU A 64 -3.21 2.90 -5.24
N LEU A 65 -3.26 4.16 -4.85
CA LEU A 65 -3.26 5.31 -5.76
C LEU A 65 -1.96 6.07 -5.55
N PHE A 66 -1.21 6.27 -6.61
CA PHE A 66 0.06 7.00 -6.57
C PHE A 66 -0.11 8.47 -6.94
N ILE A 67 0.93 9.28 -6.70
CA ILE A 67 0.92 10.73 -6.98
C ILE A 67 0.77 11.09 -8.47
N ASN A 68 1.09 10.18 -9.38
CA ASN A 68 0.85 10.32 -10.81
C ASN A 68 -0.53 9.80 -11.25
N ASP A 69 -1.44 9.57 -10.29
CA ASP A 69 -2.78 9.01 -10.48
C ASP A 69 -2.83 7.57 -11.02
N LYS A 70 -1.69 6.87 -11.09
CA LYS A 70 -1.64 5.42 -11.36
C LYS A 70 -2.30 4.66 -10.23
N LYS A 71 -3.07 3.63 -10.59
CA LYS A 71 -3.79 2.77 -9.65
C LYS A 71 -3.28 1.34 -9.77
N GLU A 72 -2.94 0.74 -8.64
CA GLU A 72 -2.56 -0.67 -8.56
C GLU A 72 -3.47 -1.38 -7.57
N LYS A 73 -3.92 -2.59 -7.94
CA LYS A 73 -4.80 -3.41 -7.11
C LYS A 73 -4.18 -4.76 -6.86
N MET A 74 -4.02 -5.10 -5.59
CA MET A 74 -3.50 -6.39 -5.14
C MET A 74 -4.61 -7.18 -4.45
N VAL A 75 -4.83 -8.41 -4.90
CA VAL A 75 -5.64 -9.41 -4.18
C VAL A 75 -4.68 -10.23 -3.34
N VAL A 76 -4.84 -10.22 -2.01
CA VAL A 76 -3.80 -10.64 -1.06
C VAL A 76 -4.21 -11.71 -0.03
N PRO A 77 -5.04 -12.72 -0.37
CA PRO A 77 -5.36 -13.80 0.55
C PRO A 77 -4.11 -14.63 0.89
N GLY A 78 -3.81 -14.77 2.17
CA GLY A 78 -2.70 -15.59 2.67
C GLY A 78 -1.32 -15.05 2.31
N ARG A 79 -1.22 -13.87 1.70
CA ARG A 79 0.06 -13.26 1.33
C ARG A 79 0.76 -12.72 2.57
N SER A 80 2.08 -12.89 2.62
CA SER A 80 2.88 -12.34 3.69
C SER A 80 2.99 -10.82 3.57
N ILE A 81 3.14 -10.15 4.70
CA ILE A 81 3.38 -8.69 4.74
C ILE A 81 4.63 -8.29 3.93
N LYS A 82 5.65 -9.14 3.93
CA LYS A 82 6.90 -8.90 3.20
C LYS A 82 6.63 -8.85 1.69
N ASP A 83 5.87 -9.80 1.16
CA ASP A 83 5.57 -9.85 -0.27
C ASP A 83 4.73 -8.65 -0.70
N ILE A 84 3.77 -8.25 0.15
CA ILE A 84 2.95 -7.05 -0.11
C ILE A 84 3.85 -5.81 -0.20
N PHE A 85 4.76 -5.60 0.75
CA PHE A 85 5.65 -4.43 0.71
C PHE A 85 6.68 -4.49 -0.42
N ASN A 86 7.14 -5.68 -0.83
CA ASN A 86 8.00 -5.82 -2.00
C ASN A 86 7.29 -5.34 -3.27
N ASP A 87 6.00 -5.67 -3.44
CA ASP A 87 5.21 -5.18 -4.58
C ASP A 87 5.04 -3.65 -4.52
N VAL A 88 4.74 -3.10 -3.33
CA VAL A 88 4.61 -1.64 -3.16
C VAL A 88 5.93 -0.93 -3.50
N ASP A 89 7.07 -1.45 -3.03
CA ASP A 89 8.39 -0.91 -3.32
C ASP A 89 8.73 -0.98 -4.82
N TYR A 90 8.37 -2.09 -5.47
CA TYR A 90 8.47 -2.23 -6.92
C TYR A 90 7.64 -1.18 -7.65
N PHE A 91 6.36 -1.00 -7.28
CA PHE A 91 5.51 0.02 -7.88
C PHE A 91 6.09 1.42 -7.67
N CYS A 92 6.55 1.74 -6.46
CA CYS A 92 7.22 3.02 -6.19
C CYS A 92 8.46 3.23 -7.05
N SER A 93 9.26 2.19 -7.30
CA SER A 93 10.43 2.27 -8.18
C SER A 93 10.05 2.54 -9.64
N GLN A 94 8.95 1.95 -10.12
CA GLN A 94 8.42 2.27 -11.46
C GLN A 94 7.96 3.73 -11.55
N ILE A 95 7.26 4.24 -10.53
CA ILE A 95 6.83 5.64 -10.48
C ILE A 95 8.04 6.59 -10.47
N GLU A 96 9.08 6.28 -9.71
CA GLU A 96 10.31 7.06 -9.67
C GLU A 96 10.95 7.16 -11.05
N SER A 97 11.15 6.03 -11.73
CA SER A 97 11.69 6.01 -13.09
C SER A 97 10.82 6.77 -14.10
N GLU A 98 9.49 6.69 -13.97
CA GLU A 98 8.55 7.45 -14.82
C GLU A 98 8.68 8.97 -14.60
N LEU A 99 8.87 9.42 -13.36
CA LEU A 99 9.03 10.84 -13.02
C LEU A 99 10.40 11.39 -13.43
N GLU A 100 11.46 10.61 -13.24
CA GLU A 100 12.82 10.93 -13.70
C GLU A 100 12.86 11.09 -15.22
N ALA A 101 12.22 10.17 -15.97
CA ALA A 101 12.12 10.27 -17.43
C ALA A 101 11.38 11.54 -17.90
N GLN A 102 10.48 12.08 -17.08
CA GLN A 102 9.78 13.34 -17.34
C GLN A 102 10.58 14.59 -16.90
N GLY A 103 11.82 14.41 -16.43
CA GLY A 103 12.66 15.51 -15.94
C GLY A 103 12.20 16.09 -14.59
N LYS A 104 11.30 15.41 -13.89
CA LYS A 104 10.83 15.78 -12.55
C LYS A 104 11.59 14.95 -11.52
N SER A 105 12.84 15.31 -11.21
CA SER A 105 13.49 14.75 -10.04
C SER A 105 12.85 15.35 -8.78
N MET A 106 12.41 14.48 -7.87
CA MET A 106 11.94 14.89 -6.54
C MET A 106 13.09 14.69 -5.55
N ASP A 107 14.07 15.61 -5.58
CA ASP A 107 15.01 15.82 -4.48
C ASP A 107 14.32 16.53 -3.29
#